data_AF-E4N066-F1
#
_entry.id   AF-E4N066-F1
#
_cell.length_a   1.000
_cell.length_b   1.000
_cell.length_c   1.000
_cell.angle_alpha   90.00
_cell.angle_beta   90.00
_cell.angle_gamma   90.00
#
_symmetry.space_group_name_H-M   'P 1'
#
loop_
_entity.id
_entity.type
_entity.pdbx_description
1 polymer ?
#
loop_
_entity_poly.entity_id
_entity_poly.type
_entity_poly.pdbx_seq_one_letter_code
_entity_poly.pdbx_strand_id
1 'polypeptide(L)'
;MTGEVAMGLELFGIDPETNEEGSPTVWADLAQRRLVIQSDTVTGAQLAEVSETEWVAGHGVGVPSHESVISIPERMIPFIRKACDAVERAGLQDSAPGDDEVGRASGDA
;
A
#
# COMPACT_ATOMS: atom_id res chain seq x y z
N MET A 1 -13.26 17.19 -22.35
CA MET A 1 -12.51 17.10 -21.09
C MET A 1 -12.40 15.62 -20.77
N THR A 2 -11.38 14.99 -21.31
CA THR A 2 -11.10 13.57 -21.18
C THR A 2 -10.66 13.33 -19.75
N GLY A 3 -11.50 12.67 -18.96
CA GLY A 3 -11.14 12.22 -17.63
C GLY A 3 -9.94 11.29 -17.75
N GLU A 4 -8.88 11.63 -17.02
CA GLU A 4 -7.70 10.81 -16.80
C GLU A 4 -8.14 9.38 -16.43
N VAL A 5 -7.69 8.40 -17.20
CA VAL A 5 -7.90 7.00 -16.89
C VAL A 5 -7.06 6.75 -15.64
N ALA A 6 -7.70 6.58 -14.48
CA ALA A 6 -7.01 6.14 -13.27
C ALA A 6 -6.43 4.75 -13.53
N MET A 7 -5.19 4.71 -14.03
CA MET A 7 -4.45 3.48 -14.26
C MET A 7 -3.86 3.02 -12.93
N GLY A 8 -4.24 1.83 -12.45
CA GLY A 8 -3.31 1.02 -11.66
C GLY A 8 -3.75 0.53 -10.27
N LEU A 9 -5.01 0.72 -9.85
CA LEU A 9 -5.49 0.11 -8.61
C LEU A 9 -6.06 -1.29 -8.85
N GLU A 10 -5.48 -2.30 -8.24
CA GLU A 10 -6.01 -3.66 -8.18
C GLU A 10 -6.78 -3.87 -6.88
N LEU A 11 -8.04 -4.35 -6.97
CA LEU A 11 -8.88 -4.63 -5.80
C LEU A 11 -8.52 -5.98 -5.18
N PHE A 12 -8.18 -5.99 -3.90
CA PHE A 12 -7.83 -7.22 -3.16
C PHE A 12 -8.93 -7.73 -2.25
N GLY A 13 -9.79 -6.85 -1.76
CA GLY A 13 -10.93 -7.26 -0.95
C GLY A 13 -11.78 -6.12 -0.45
N ILE A 14 -13.03 -6.47 -0.20
CA ILE A 14 -14.05 -5.63 0.46
C ILE A 14 -14.52 -6.44 1.66
N ASP A 15 -14.83 -5.74 2.74
CA ASP A 15 -15.39 -6.32 3.94
C ASP A 15 -16.65 -7.18 3.64
N PRO A 16 -16.64 -8.49 3.97
CA PRO A 16 -17.80 -9.35 3.72
C PRO A 16 -19.02 -9.02 4.58
N GLU A 17 -18.84 -8.30 5.69
CA GLU A 17 -19.92 -7.88 6.60
C GLU A 17 -20.45 -6.47 6.27
N THR A 18 -20.22 -6.01 5.04
CA THR A 18 -20.61 -4.68 4.55
C THR A 18 -22.09 -4.36 4.83
N ASN A 19 -22.33 -3.17 5.40
CA ASN A 19 -23.62 -2.50 5.42
C ASN A 19 -23.61 -1.30 4.43
N GLU A 20 -24.77 -0.73 4.11
CA GLU A 20 -24.92 0.32 3.08
C GLU A 20 -24.09 1.61 3.33
N GLU A 21 -23.57 1.83 4.55
CA GLU A 21 -22.87 3.06 4.98
C GLU A 21 -21.34 2.93 5.08
N GLY A 22 -20.73 1.96 4.40
CA GLY A 22 -19.27 1.92 4.23
C GLY A 22 -18.70 0.52 4.36
N SER A 23 -17.67 0.27 3.56
CA SER A 23 -16.99 -1.03 3.50
C SER A 23 -15.49 -0.82 3.58
N PRO A 24 -14.83 -1.32 4.63
CA PRO A 24 -13.39 -1.45 4.60
C PRO A 24 -12.95 -2.14 3.30
N THR A 25 -12.04 -1.50 2.57
CA THR A 25 -11.67 -1.93 1.22
C THR A 25 -10.17 -1.75 1.01
N VAL A 26 -9.56 -2.73 0.35
CA VAL A 26 -8.12 -2.79 0.10
C VAL A 26 -7.86 -2.85 -1.39
N TRP A 27 -7.08 -1.87 -1.87
CA TRP A 27 -6.51 -1.87 -3.21
C TRP A 27 -4.98 -1.84 -3.14
N ALA A 28 -4.32 -2.26 -4.21
CA ALA A 28 -2.90 -2.05 -4.42
C ALA A 28 -2.67 -1.17 -5.66
N ASP A 29 -1.87 -0.12 -5.51
CA ASP A 29 -1.23 0.56 -6.63
C ASP A 29 0.09 -0.15 -6.92
N LEU A 30 0.09 -1.04 -7.92
CA LEU A 30 1.29 -1.81 -8.26
C LEU A 30 2.36 -0.94 -8.94
N ALA A 31 1.97 0.13 -9.62
CA ALA A 31 2.91 1.03 -10.30
C ALA A 31 3.67 1.89 -9.29
N GLN A 32 2.96 2.42 -8.29
CA GLN A 32 3.57 3.20 -7.20
C GLN A 32 4.05 2.32 -6.04
N ARG A 33 3.75 1.02 -6.07
CA ARG A 33 4.04 0.05 -5.02
C ARG A 33 3.48 0.46 -3.66
N ARG A 34 2.19 0.84 -3.64
CA ARG A 34 1.49 1.30 -2.43
C ARG A 34 0.24 0.48 -2.18
N LEU A 35 -0.10 0.31 -0.91
CA LEU A 35 -1.44 -0.10 -0.51
C LEU A 35 -2.32 1.14 -0.38
N VAL A 36 -3.55 1.05 -0.85
CA VAL A 36 -4.60 2.04 -0.65
C VAL A 36 -5.71 1.36 0.13
N ILE A 37 -6.03 1.89 1.31
CA ILE A 37 -6.99 1.26 2.23
C ILE A 37 -8.04 2.30 2.65
N GLN A 38 -9.30 1.97 2.44
CA GLN A 38 -10.43 2.65 3.04
C GLN A 38 -10.85 1.86 4.29
N SER A 39 -11.07 2.55 5.42
CA SER A 39 -11.61 1.97 6.64
C SER A 39 -12.06 3.07 7.63
N ASP A 40 -12.53 2.68 8.81
CA ASP A 40 -13.00 3.60 9.85
C ASP A 40 -11.86 4.45 10.43
N THR A 41 -12.05 5.77 10.44
CA THR A 41 -11.12 6.72 11.08
C THR A 41 -11.08 6.50 12.59
N VAL A 42 -9.88 6.38 13.15
CA VAL A 42 -9.69 6.31 14.60
C VAL A 42 -10.00 7.66 15.22
N THR A 43 -10.82 7.67 16.27
CA THR A 43 -11.19 8.89 17.00
C THR A 43 -11.14 8.65 18.51
N GLY A 44 -11.31 9.71 19.31
CA GLY A 44 -11.41 9.61 20.77
C GLY A 44 -10.12 9.15 21.44
N ALA A 45 -10.24 8.26 22.43
CA ALA A 45 -9.13 7.85 23.29
C ALA A 45 -7.98 7.17 22.52
N GLN A 46 -8.29 6.35 21.52
CA GLN A 46 -7.27 5.69 20.71
C GLN A 46 -6.47 6.69 19.86
N LEU A 47 -7.13 7.70 19.28
CA LEU A 47 -6.43 8.74 18.53
C LEU A 47 -5.57 9.60 19.45
N ALA A 48 -6.05 9.91 20.66
CA ALA A 48 -5.28 10.63 21.66
C ALA A 48 -4.02 9.85 22.06
N GLU A 49 -4.12 8.55 22.33
CA GLU A 49 -2.97 7.70 22.63
C GLU A 49 -1.94 7.70 21.49
N VAL A 50 -2.40 7.54 20.23
CA VAL A 50 -1.51 7.62 19.06
C VAL A 50 -0.84 8.98 18.94
N SER A 51 -1.58 10.06 19.21
CA SER A 51 -1.12 11.43 19.01
C SER A 51 -0.29 12.00 20.15
N GLU A 52 -0.41 11.47 21.37
CA GLU A 52 0.27 12.00 22.56
C GLU A 52 1.48 11.16 22.97
N THR A 53 1.61 9.95 22.43
CA THR A 53 2.73 9.05 22.72
C THR A 53 3.94 9.37 21.85
N GLU A 54 5.11 9.52 22.50
CA GLU A 54 6.39 9.48 21.79
C GLU A 54 6.74 8.02 21.48
N TRP A 55 6.38 7.57 20.27
CA TRP A 55 6.62 6.19 19.83
C TRP A 55 8.10 5.87 19.60
N VAL A 56 8.89 6.88 19.23
CA VAL A 56 10.33 6.76 18.97
C VAL A 56 11.03 7.97 19.58
N ALA A 57 12.03 7.71 20.44
CA ALA A 57 12.79 8.76 21.11
C ALA A 57 13.37 9.77 20.10
N GLY A 58 13.15 11.06 20.35
CA GLY A 58 13.61 12.16 19.51
C GLY A 58 12.77 12.44 18.26
N HIS A 59 11.60 11.80 18.10
CA HIS A 59 10.64 12.11 17.02
C HIS A 59 9.51 13.02 17.52
N GLY A 60 8.88 13.73 16.60
CA GLY A 60 7.72 14.57 16.92
C GLY A 60 6.56 13.74 17.46
N VAL A 61 5.88 14.29 18.47
CA VAL A 61 4.61 13.77 19.00
C VAL A 61 3.46 14.33 18.17
N GLY A 62 2.45 13.50 17.89
CA GLY A 62 1.27 13.87 17.09
C GLY A 62 1.23 13.21 15.72
N VAL A 63 0.04 13.18 15.12
CA VAL A 63 -0.18 12.74 13.74
C VAL A 63 -0.03 13.95 12.81
N PRO A 64 0.88 13.93 11.82
CA PRO A 64 1.00 14.99 10.82
C PRO A 64 -0.31 15.24 10.08
N SER A 65 -0.55 16.49 9.67
CA SER A 65 -1.80 16.90 9.01
C SER A 65 -2.08 16.21 7.66
N HIS A 66 -1.08 15.58 7.05
CA HIS A 66 -1.19 14.85 5.79
C HIS A 66 -1.28 13.33 6.00
N GLU A 67 -1.36 12.86 7.24
CA GLU A 67 -1.50 11.46 7.62
C GLU A 67 -2.85 11.22 8.30
N SER A 68 -3.37 10.00 8.16
CA SER A 68 -4.63 9.58 8.76
C SER A 68 -4.41 8.32 9.59
N VAL A 69 -5.07 8.24 10.74
CA VAL A 69 -5.11 7.02 11.55
C VAL A 69 -6.43 6.30 11.28
N ILE A 70 -6.35 5.10 10.73
CA ILE A 70 -7.50 4.24 10.44
C ILE A 70 -7.42 2.96 11.27
N SER A 71 -8.58 2.44 11.65
CA SER A 71 -8.71 1.12 12.27
C SER A 71 -9.13 0.13 11.20
N ILE A 72 -8.63 -1.10 11.25
CA ILE A 72 -8.92 -2.14 10.26
C ILE A 72 -9.47 -3.35 11.00
N PRO A 73 -10.67 -3.85 10.63
CA PRO A 73 -11.21 -5.08 11.19
C PRO A 73 -10.33 -6.30 10.91
N GLU A 74 -10.25 -7.23 11.85
CA GLU A 74 -9.44 -8.46 11.73
C GLU A 74 -9.74 -9.25 10.45
N ARG A 75 -11.01 -9.35 10.08
CA ARG A 75 -11.47 -10.04 8.86
C ARG A 75 -10.90 -9.48 7.56
N MET A 76 -10.36 -8.26 7.57
CA MET A 76 -9.69 -7.67 6.41
C MET A 76 -8.22 -8.10 6.27
N ILE A 77 -7.60 -8.63 7.32
CA ILE A 77 -6.18 -9.02 7.34
C ILE A 77 -5.81 -9.97 6.18
N PRO A 78 -6.61 -11.00 5.83
CA PRO A 78 -6.29 -11.87 4.69
C PRO A 78 -6.20 -11.13 3.35
N PHE A 79 -7.02 -10.10 3.12
CA PHE A 79 -6.97 -9.30 1.90
C PHE A 79 -5.74 -8.39 1.87
N ILE A 80 -5.39 -7.79 3.02
CA ILE A 80 -4.19 -6.97 3.17
C ILE A 80 -2.94 -7.79 2.89
N ARG A 81 -2.83 -9.00 3.45
CA ARG A 81 -1.69 -9.90 3.18
C ARG A 81 -1.50 -10.16 1.69
N LYS A 82 -2.58 -10.48 0.97
CA LYS A 82 -2.51 -10.70 -0.49
C LYS A 82 -2.08 -9.44 -1.24
N ALA A 83 -2.54 -8.27 -0.81
CA ALA A 83 -2.15 -7.00 -1.41
C ALA A 83 -0.66 -6.69 -1.16
N CYS A 84 -0.15 -6.97 0.04
CA CYS A 84 1.29 -6.89 0.34
C CYS A 84 2.08 -7.78 -0.61
N ASP A 85 1.71 -9.06 -0.73
CA ASP A 85 2.42 -10.03 -1.60
C ASP A 85 2.49 -9.55 -3.06
N ALA A 86 1.45 -8.86 -3.55
CA ALA A 86 1.40 -8.32 -4.90
C ALA A 86 2.32 -7.11 -5.08
N VAL A 87 2.27 -6.15 -4.14
CA VAL A 87 3.14 -4.95 -4.14
C VAL A 87 4.61 -5.33 -4.02
N GLU A 88 4.94 -6.29 -3.15
CA GLU A 88 6.29 -6.80 -2.98
C GLU A 88 6.80 -7.47 -4.26
N ARG A 89 5.97 -8.33 -4.88
CA ARG A 89 6.31 -9.00 -6.14
C ARG A 89 6.56 -8.02 -7.28
N ALA A 90 5.75 -6.96 -7.41
CA ALA A 90 5.94 -5.93 -8.42
C ALA A 90 7.33 -5.26 -8.29
N GLY A 91 7.83 -5.09 -7.05
CA GLY A 91 9.17 -4.56 -6.79
C GLY A 91 10.33 -5.47 -7.21
N LEU A 92 10.11 -6.80 -7.18
CA LEU A 92 11.11 -7.76 -7.64
C LEU A 92 11.21 -7.80 -9.17
N GLN A 93 10.11 -7.56 -9.88
CA GLN A 93 10.06 -7.57 -11.35
C GLN A 93 10.79 -6.38 -11.98
N ASP A 94 10.85 -5.23 -11.28
CA ASP A 94 11.62 -4.05 -11.70
C ASP A 94 13.13 -4.20 -11.45
N SER A 95 13.53 -5.20 -10.66
CA SER A 95 14.92 -5.42 -10.23
C SER A 95 15.70 -6.39 -11.13
N ALA A 96 15.21 -6.72 -12.33
CA ALA A 96 15.97 -7.52 -13.29
C ALA A 96 16.79 -6.60 -14.24
N PRO A 97 18.10 -6.38 -14.00
CA PRO A 97 18.97 -5.86 -15.04
C PRO A 97 19.08 -6.91 -16.15
N GLY A 98 19.11 -6.43 -17.40
CA GLY A 98 19.20 -7.26 -18.59
C GLY A 98 20.41 -8.19 -18.56
N ASP A 99 20.25 -9.36 -19.18
CA ASP A 99 21.38 -10.14 -19.67
C ASP A 99 22.16 -9.24 -20.63
N ASP A 100 23.18 -8.57 -20.10
CA ASP A 100 24.16 -7.82 -20.86
C ASP A 100 24.77 -8.76 -21.90
N GLU A 101 24.57 -8.34 -23.14
CA GLU A 101 25.17 -8.79 -24.38
C GLU A 101 26.54 -9.46 -24.17
N VAL A 102 26.57 -10.80 -24.23
CA VAL A 102 27.81 -11.56 -24.38
C VAL A 102 28.46 -11.11 -25.68
N GLY A 103 29.42 -10.20 -25.54
CA GLY A 103 30.28 -9.74 -26.61
C GLY A 103 30.97 -10.91 -27.28
N ARG A 104 30.47 -11.30 -28.46
CA ARG A 104 31.20 -12.16 -29.38
C ARG A 104 32.25 -11.31 -30.08
N ALA A 105 33.39 -11.12 -29.44
CA ALA A 105 34.63 -10.86 -30.17
C ALA A 105 35.03 -12.18 -30.85
N SER A 106 34.57 -12.39 -32.08
CA SER A 106 35.20 -13.36 -32.99
C SER A 106 36.27 -12.60 -33.75
N GLY A 107 37.50 -12.67 -33.26
CA GLY A 107 38.66 -12.48 -34.11
C GLY A 107 38.78 -13.69 -35.03
N ASP A 108 39.07 -13.46 -36.31
CA ASP A 108 39.80 -14.39 -37.15
C ASP A 108 40.40 -13.64 -38.35
N ALA A 109 41.72 -13.80 -38.47
CA ALA A 109 42.64 -13.68 -39.61
C ALA A 109 42.71 -12.37 -40.43
#